data_AF-A0A654ACQ6-F1
#
_entry.id   AF-A0A654ACQ6-F1
#
_cell.length_a   1.000
_cell.length_b   1.000
_cell.length_c   1.000
_cell.angle_alpha   90.00
_cell.angle_beta   90.00
_cell.angle_gamma   90.00
#
_symmetry.space_group_name_H-M   'P 1'
#
loop_
_entity.id
_entity.type
_entity.pdbx_description
1 polymer ?
#
loop_
_entity_poly.entity_id
_entity_poly.type
_entity_poly.pdbx_seq_one_letter_code
_entity_poly.pdbx_strand_id
1 'polypeptide(L)' 'MTRALAIQAGVGALIGAIGLVLLARPALARRPLGIADGREANYAIRLAALMLAMLGIMIAAFTLIFARASA' A
#
# COMPACT_ATOMS: atom_id res chain seq x y z
N MET A 1 -15.21 17.99 8.27
CA MET A 1 -14.08 17.56 7.41
C MET A 1 -13.14 16.55 8.08
N THR A 2 -12.88 16.66 9.39
CA THR A 2 -12.02 15.76 10.17
C THR A 2 -12.36 14.27 10.10
N ARG A 3 -13.65 13.89 10.11
CA ARG A 3 -14.07 12.48 10.00
C ARG A 3 -13.69 11.82 8.67
N ALA A 4 -13.76 12.57 7.57
CA ALA A 4 -13.35 12.09 6.25
C ALA A 4 -11.84 11.87 6.18
N LEU A 5 -11.05 12.78 6.76
CA LEU A 5 -9.58 12.65 6.85
C LEU A 5 -9.16 11.42 7.66
N ALA A 6 -9.86 11.11 8.76
CA ALA A 6 -9.61 9.90 9.55
C ALA A 6 -9.86 8.61 8.74
N ILE A 7 -10.93 8.58 7.94
CA ILE A 7 -11.22 7.44 7.04
C ILE A 7 -10.12 7.31 5.98
N GLN A 8 -9.71 8.41 5.34
CA GLN A 8 -8.65 8.39 4.33
C GLN A 8 -7.30 7.96 4.91
N ALA A 9 -6.99 8.35 6.16
CA ALA A 9 -5.80 7.88 6.87
C ALA A 9 -5.83 6.36 7.08
N GLY A 10 -6.98 5.82 7.51
CA GLY A 10 -7.17 4.38 7.67
C GLY A 10 -7.03 3.62 6.36
N VAL A 11 -7.62 4.13 5.27
CA VAL A 11 -7.50 3.54 3.92
C VAL A 11 -6.04 3.58 3.45
N GLY A 12 -5.33 4.70 3.62
CA GLY A 12 -3.91 4.82 3.29
C GLY A 12 -3.05 3.80 4.05
N ALA A 13 -3.29 3.65 5.36
CA ALA A 13 -2.59 2.67 6.18
C ALA A 13 -2.84 1.22 5.72
N LEU A 14 -4.09 0.89 5.35
CA LEU A 14 -4.45 -0.42 4.78
C LEU A 14 -3.73 -0.69 3.47
N ILE A 15 -3.73 0.27 2.54
CA ILE A 15 -3.03 0.17 1.25
C ILE A 15 -1.52 -0.04 1.48
N GLY A 16 -0.94 0.72 2.42
CA GLY A 16 0.47 0.62 2.79
C GLY A 16 0.83 -0.77 3.34
N ALA A 17 -0.01 -1.29 4.24
CA ALA A 17 0.15 -2.63 4.82
C ALA A 17 0.03 -3.74 3.76
N ILE A 18 -0.93 -3.62 2.83
CA ILE A 18 -1.07 -4.56 1.72
C ILE A 18 0.20 -4.57 0.85
N GLY A 19 0.75 -3.41 0.52
CA GLY A 19 2.03 -3.28 -0.17
C GLY A 19 3.18 -3.98 0.57
N LEU A 20 3.30 -3.79 1.88
CA LEU A 20 4.32 -4.46 2.70
C LEU A 20 4.15 -5.99 2.75
N VAL A 21 2.91 -6.47 2.88
CA VAL A 21 2.59 -7.91 2.85
C VAL A 21 2.96 -8.53 1.51
N LEU A 22 2.65 -7.85 0.40
CA LEU A 22 3.03 -8.28 -0.95
C LEU A 22 4.56 -8.27 -1.16
N LEU A 23 5.26 -7.33 -0.53
CA LEU A 23 6.73 -7.26 -0.55
C LEU A 23 7.35 -8.48 0.15
N ALA A 24 6.81 -8.85 1.32
CA ALA A 24 7.26 -9.98 2.11
C ALA A 24 6.84 -11.34 1.50
N ARG A 25 5.66 -11.39 0.87
CA ARG A 25 5.09 -12.61 0.28
C ARG A 25 4.57 -12.33 -1.14
N PRO A 26 5.45 -12.25 -2.15
CA PRO A 26 5.05 -11.99 -3.54
C PRO A 26 4.16 -13.11 -4.11
N ALA A 27 4.24 -14.33 -3.58
CA ALA A 27 3.37 -15.44 -3.95
C ALA A 27 1.87 -15.15 -3.78
N LEU A 28 1.51 -14.25 -2.85
CA LEU A 28 0.12 -13.84 -2.63
C LEU A 28 -0.44 -12.99 -3.79
N ALA A 29 0.41 -12.23 -4.49
CA ALA A 29 0.03 -11.54 -5.73
C ALA A 29 0.06 -12.48 -6.93
N ARG A 30 1.02 -13.42 -6.96
CA ARG A 30 1.22 -14.29 -8.12
C ARG A 30 0.07 -15.24 -8.38
N ARG A 31 -0.48 -15.86 -7.33
CA ARG A 31 -1.61 -16.80 -7.44
C ARG A 31 -2.84 -16.18 -8.10
N PRO A 32 -3.38 -15.04 -7.64
CA PRO A 32 -4.54 -14.43 -8.28
C PRO A 32 -4.23 -13.87 -9.68
N LEU A 33 -2.98 -13.49 -9.95
CA LEU A 33 -2.57 -12.97 -11.26
C LEU A 33 -2.23 -14.08 -12.28
N GLY A 34 -2.22 -15.35 -11.88
CA GLY A 34 -1.88 -16.47 -12.78
C GLY A 34 -0.44 -16.44 -13.30
N ILE A 35 0.48 -15.78 -12.59
CA ILE A 35 1.86 -15.55 -13.07
C ILE A 35 2.77 -16.73 -12.69
N ALA A 36 3.40 -17.33 -13.70
CA ALA A 36 4.38 -18.40 -13.54
C ALA A 36 5.56 -17.99 -12.64
N ASP A 37 6.21 -18.97 -12.02
CA ASP A 37 7.38 -18.71 -11.17
C ASP A 37 8.57 -18.27 -12.02
N GLY A 38 9.10 -17.09 -11.72
CA GLY A 38 10.21 -16.50 -12.44
C GLY A 38 10.86 -15.37 -11.64
N ARG A 39 12.18 -15.18 -11.83
CA ARG A 39 12.92 -14.08 -11.19
C ARG A 39 12.36 -12.73 -11.59
N GLU A 40 12.03 -12.55 -12.86
CA GLU A 40 11.48 -11.32 -13.43
C GLU A 40 10.10 -11.01 -12.87
N ALA A 41 9.22 -12.02 -12.80
CA ALA A 41 7.89 -11.90 -12.20
C ALA A 41 7.96 -11.48 -10.72
N ASN A 42 8.84 -12.12 -9.93
CA ASN A 42 9.02 -11.76 -8.53
C ASN A 42 9.60 -10.34 -8.37
N TYR A 43 10.49 -9.92 -9.27
CA TYR A 43 11.04 -8.55 -9.27
C TYR A 43 9.95 -7.51 -9.56
N ALA A 44 9.17 -7.70 -10.62
CA ALA A 44 8.08 -6.81 -10.99
C ALA A 44 7.04 -6.67 -9.87
N ILE A 45 6.70 -7.78 -9.21
CA ILE A 45 5.75 -7.78 -8.09
C ILE A 45 6.31 -7.07 -6.86
N ARG A 46 7.59 -7.25 -6.55
CA ARG A 46 8.25 -6.48 -5.48
C ARG A 46 8.23 -4.99 -5.79
N LEU A 47 8.50 -4.59 -7.02
CA LEU A 47 8.45 -3.19 -7.43
C LEU A 47 7.05 -2.62 -7.27
N ALA A 48 6.03 -3.32 -7.78
CA ALA A 48 4.63 -2.92 -7.63
C ALA A 48 4.21 -2.84 -6.15
N ALA A 49 4.64 -3.79 -5.33
CA ALA A 49 4.38 -3.81 -3.89
C ALA A 49 5.07 -2.64 -3.16
N LEU A 50 6.28 -2.26 -3.56
CA LEU A 50 6.99 -1.08 -3.05
C LEU A 50 6.24 0.21 -3.39
N MET A 51 5.79 0.34 -4.65
CA MET A 51 4.99 1.48 -5.10
C MET A 51 3.68 1.58 -4.32
N LEU A 52 3.00 0.45 -4.12
CA LEU A 52 1.75 0.38 -3.35
C LEU A 52 1.95 0.75 -1.88
N ALA A 53 3.03 0.24 -1.27
CA ALA A 53 3.40 0.57 0.10
C ALA A 53 3.63 2.08 0.27
N MET A 54 4.43 2.67 -0.61
CA MET A 54 4.74 4.11 -0.61
C MET A 54 3.50 4.96 -0.86
N LEU A 55 2.62 4.55 -1.76
CA LEU A 55 1.34 5.23 -1.99
C LEU A 55 0.50 5.27 -0.71
N GLY A 56 0.36 4.13 -0.04
CA GLY A 56 -0.39 4.04 1.21
C GLY A 56 0.20 4.91 2.32
N ILE A 57 1.53 4.87 2.50
CA ILE A 57 2.25 5.71 3.45
C ILE A 57 2.04 7.20 3.14
N MET A 58 2.14 7.59 1.86
CA MET A 58 1.95 8.97 1.45
C MET A 58 0.52 9.46 1.77
N ILE A 59 -0.51 8.68 1.42
CA ILE A 59 -1.91 9.02 1.71
C ILE A 59 -2.13 9.13 3.22
N ALA A 60 -1.64 8.17 3.99
CA ALA A 60 -1.79 8.17 5.45
C ALA A 60 -1.07 9.36 6.10
N ALA A 61 0.16 9.65 5.70
CA ALA A 61 0.92 10.77 6.24
C ALA A 61 0.25 12.11 5.92
N PHE A 62 -0.17 12.31 4.67
CA PHE A 62 -0.80 13.56 4.24
C PHE A 62 -2.12 13.81 4.96
N THR A 63 -2.98 12.79 5.04
CA THR A 63 -4.27 12.89 5.72
C THR A 63 -4.12 13.11 7.22
N LEU A 64 -3.12 12.50 7.86
CA LEU A 64 -2.81 12.71 9.28
C LEU A 64 -2.35 14.15 9.55
N ILE A 65 -1.45 14.69 8.71
CA ILE A 65 -0.96 16.07 8.82
C ILE A 65 -2.14 17.05 8.68
N PHE A 66 -2.98 16.87 7.66
CA PHE A 66 -4.15 17.73 7.46
C PHE A 66 -5.18 17.59 8.57
N ALA A 67 -5.41 16.38 9.10
CA ALA A 67 -6.30 16.18 10.24
C ALA A 67 -5.80 16.92 11.48
N ARG A 68 -4.49 16.95 11.73
CA ARG A 68 -3.88 17.69 12.84
C ARG A 68 -3.90 19.19 12.64
N ALA A 69 -3.71 19.68 11.41
CA ALA A 69 -3.80 21.11 11.10
C ALA A 69 -5.24 21.65 11.16
N SER A 70 -6.23 20.77 11.01
CA SER A 70 -7.66 21.11 11.00
C SER A 70 -8.36 20.87 12.35
N ALA A 71 -7.61 20.46 13.38
CA ALA A 71 -8.09 20.17 14.73
C ALA A 71 -7.72 21.31 15.67
#